data_AF-A0A2M7PSF4-F1
#
_entry.id   AF-A0A2M7PSF4-F1
#
_cell.length_a   1.000
_cell.length_b   1.000
_cell.length_c   1.000
_cell.angle_alpha   90.00
_cell.angle_beta   90.00
_cell.angle_gamma   90.00
#
_symmetry.space_group_name_H-M   'P 1'
#
loop_
_entity.id
_entity.type
_entity.pdbx_description
1 polymer ?
#
loop_
_entity_poly.entity_id
_entity_poly.type
_entity_poly.pdbx_seq_one_letter_code
_entity_poly.pdbx_strand_id
1 'polypeptide(L)'
;WGEWVNLAVAEPVPGAKEFLTMANNLGVAIFYVSNRKTTTLGATISNLKKFDLPQADSLHVMLKVNDNEKETRRQKVLAEGYNIVLLFGDNLSDFSSDFEISDNIARNDTAISQSAQFGHRYIVLPNPGYGAWTQNLGLYNAGLNQDSLARSLMSGFECDESVKSDK
;
A
#
# COMPACT_ATOMS: atom_id res chain seq x y z
N TRP A 1 15.14 -3.58 8.19
CA TRP A 1 14.48 -2.96 7.02
C TRP A 1 15.44 -2.23 6.10
N GLY A 2 16.18 -1.21 6.55
CA GLY A 2 17.10 -0.46 5.67
C GLY A 2 18.15 -1.34 4.98
N GLU A 3 18.76 -2.27 5.73
CA GLU A 3 19.69 -3.27 5.19
C GLU A 3 19.06 -4.11 4.07
N TRP A 4 17.84 -4.61 4.28
CA TRP A 4 17.09 -5.34 3.25
C TRP A 4 16.85 -4.52 1.98
N VAL A 5 16.44 -3.26 2.13
CA VAL A 5 16.26 -2.36 0.97
C VAL A 5 17.57 -2.18 0.21
N ASN A 6 18.70 -2.09 0.92
CA ASN A 6 20.02 -1.93 0.31
C ASN A 6 20.51 -3.16 -0.45
N LEU A 7 19.95 -4.36 -0.19
CA LEU A 7 20.25 -5.55 -1.00
C LEU A 7 19.71 -5.42 -2.44
N ALA A 8 18.66 -4.61 -2.66
CA ALA A 8 18.05 -4.40 -3.97
C ALA A 8 17.64 -5.72 -4.68
N VAL A 9 17.09 -6.66 -3.92
CA VAL A 9 16.67 -7.99 -4.37
C VAL A 9 15.16 -8.23 -4.34
N ALA A 10 14.35 -7.19 -4.08
CA ALA A 10 12.90 -7.34 -4.04
C ALA A 10 12.35 -7.57 -5.45
N GLU A 11 11.69 -8.71 -5.67
CA GLU A 11 11.05 -9.01 -6.94
C GLU A 11 9.80 -8.14 -7.16
N PRO A 12 9.43 -7.83 -8.43
CA PRO A 12 8.19 -7.13 -8.73
C PRO A 12 6.96 -7.94 -8.31
N VAL A 13 5.91 -7.25 -7.90
CA VAL A 13 4.58 -7.87 -7.75
C VAL A 13 4.16 -8.44 -9.11
N PRO A 14 3.59 -9.66 -9.19
CA PRO A 14 3.16 -10.26 -10.46
C PRO A 14 2.25 -9.32 -11.26
N GLY A 15 2.53 -9.15 -12.56
CA GLY A 15 1.80 -8.26 -13.45
C GLY A 15 2.24 -6.79 -13.41
N ALA A 16 3.01 -6.36 -12.40
CA ALA A 16 3.43 -4.96 -12.29
C ALA A 16 4.38 -4.55 -13.41
N LYS A 17 5.33 -5.42 -13.79
CA LYS A 17 6.27 -5.12 -14.88
C LYS A 17 5.51 -4.94 -16.19
N GLU A 18 4.64 -5.89 -16.53
CA GLU A 18 3.86 -5.90 -17.76
C GLU A 18 2.97 -4.66 -17.86
N PHE A 19 2.24 -4.34 -16.78
CA PHE A 19 1.38 -3.16 -16.73
C PHE A 19 2.17 -1.85 -16.88
N LEU A 20 3.26 -1.70 -16.13
CA LEU A 20 4.05 -0.47 -16.16
C LEU A 20 4.77 -0.30 -17.50
N THR A 21 5.30 -1.38 -18.09
CA THR A 21 5.88 -1.35 -19.44
C THR A 21 4.83 -0.93 -20.48
N MET A 22 3.63 -1.49 -20.42
CA MET A 22 2.52 -1.09 -21.31
C MET A 22 2.19 0.40 -21.14
N ALA A 23 2.00 0.88 -19.90
CA ALA A 23 1.69 2.28 -19.62
C ALA A 23 2.79 3.22 -20.13
N ASN A 24 4.06 2.87 -19.91
CA ASN A 24 5.20 3.63 -20.40
C ASN A 24 5.23 3.70 -21.94
N ASN A 25 4.94 2.60 -22.63
CA ASN A 25 4.89 2.56 -24.11
C ASN A 25 3.72 3.38 -24.68
N LEU A 26 2.66 3.58 -23.90
CA LEU A 26 1.55 4.48 -24.22
C LEU A 26 1.86 5.96 -23.91
N GLY A 27 3.05 6.27 -23.41
CA GLY A 27 3.45 7.63 -23.04
C GLY A 27 2.90 8.11 -21.70
N VAL A 28 2.41 7.20 -20.85
CA VAL A 28 1.92 7.54 -19.51
C VAL A 28 3.10 7.71 -18.55
N ALA A 29 3.12 8.83 -17.83
CA ALA A 29 4.09 9.07 -16.76
C ALA A 29 3.78 8.19 -15.54
N ILE A 30 4.83 7.63 -14.93
CA ILE A 30 4.78 6.68 -13.83
C ILE A 30 5.56 7.28 -12.66
N PHE A 31 4.87 7.48 -11.53
CA PHE A 31 5.49 7.97 -10.31
C PHE A 31 5.43 6.91 -9.20
N TYR A 32 6.59 6.56 -8.65
CA TYR A 32 6.74 5.61 -7.55
C TYR A 32 6.69 6.35 -6.20
N VAL A 33 5.49 6.60 -5.69
CA VAL A 33 5.28 7.30 -4.40
C VAL A 33 5.33 6.30 -3.23
N SER A 34 6.42 6.34 -2.45
CA SER A 34 6.71 5.28 -1.46
C SER A 34 7.19 5.80 -0.10
N ASN A 35 6.83 5.10 0.97
CA ASN A 35 7.28 5.40 2.34
C ASN A 35 8.65 4.80 2.71
N ARG A 36 9.43 4.34 1.71
CA ARG A 36 10.88 4.13 1.90
C ARG A 36 11.55 5.46 2.21
N LYS A 37 12.61 5.44 3.02
CA LYS A 37 13.36 6.64 3.42
C LYS A 37 14.21 7.14 2.25
N THR A 38 14.38 8.46 2.12
CA THR A 38 15.26 9.08 1.10
C THR A 38 16.69 8.56 1.12
N THR A 39 17.22 8.17 2.29
CA THR A 39 18.54 7.52 2.41
C THR A 39 18.66 6.22 1.62
N THR A 40 17.54 5.62 1.22
CA THR A 40 17.48 4.37 0.42
C THR A 40 17.08 4.61 -1.04
N LEU A 41 17.10 5.87 -1.52
CA LEU A 41 16.72 6.22 -2.89
C LEU A 41 17.56 5.48 -3.94
N GLY A 42 18.89 5.51 -3.80
CA GLY A 42 19.80 4.84 -4.73
C GLY A 42 19.52 3.34 -4.83
N ALA A 43 19.41 2.65 -3.68
CA ALA A 43 19.09 1.22 -3.65
C ALA A 43 17.70 0.91 -4.23
N THR A 44 16.72 1.77 -4.01
CA THR A 44 15.38 1.62 -4.57
C THR A 44 15.39 1.74 -6.09
N ILE A 45 16.04 2.77 -6.64
CA ILE A 45 16.20 2.93 -8.09
C ILE A 45 16.96 1.73 -8.68
N SER A 46 18.06 1.28 -8.05
CA SER A 46 18.80 0.11 -8.50
C SER A 46 17.94 -1.16 -8.53
N ASN A 47 17.09 -1.36 -7.52
CA ASN A 47 16.17 -2.50 -7.50
C ASN A 47 15.14 -2.39 -8.64
N LEU A 48 14.55 -1.22 -8.90
CA LEU A 48 13.59 -1.04 -9.99
C LEU A 48 14.25 -1.31 -11.35
N LYS A 49 15.46 -0.74 -11.57
CA LYS A 49 16.25 -0.95 -12.79
C LYS A 49 16.65 -2.41 -13.00
N LYS A 50 17.01 -3.13 -11.93
CA LYS A 50 17.39 -4.55 -12.00
C LYS A 50 16.30 -5.42 -12.63
N PHE A 51 15.03 -5.04 -12.48
CA PHE A 51 13.89 -5.76 -13.06
C PHE A 51 13.29 -5.05 -14.27
N ASP A 52 13.98 -4.06 -14.85
CA ASP A 52 13.57 -3.24 -15.98
C ASP A 52 12.22 -2.52 -15.79
N LEU A 53 11.94 -2.08 -14.57
CA LEU A 53 10.76 -1.24 -14.34
C LEU A 53 11.01 0.15 -14.94
N PRO A 54 10.06 0.68 -15.75
CA PRO A 54 10.26 1.91 -16.51
C PRO A 54 10.32 3.14 -15.60
N GLN A 55 10.91 4.24 -16.10
CA GLN A 55 10.97 5.52 -15.38
C GLN A 55 11.59 5.38 -13.97
N ALA A 56 12.53 4.44 -13.80
CA ALA A 56 13.24 4.20 -12.55
C ALA A 56 14.37 5.22 -12.37
N ASP A 57 14.04 6.46 -12.03
CA ASP A 57 14.99 7.54 -11.81
C ASP A 57 14.56 8.45 -10.64
N SER A 58 15.39 9.45 -10.32
CA SER A 58 15.15 10.34 -9.17
C SER A 58 14.01 11.34 -9.38
N LEU A 59 13.54 11.55 -10.61
CA LEU A 59 12.39 12.42 -10.89
C LEU A 59 11.09 11.69 -10.58
N HIS A 60 11.03 10.40 -10.93
CA HIS A 60 9.82 9.59 -10.81
C HIS A 60 9.72 8.81 -9.49
N VAL A 61 10.83 8.57 -8.78
CA VAL A 61 10.85 7.86 -7.48
C VAL A 61 10.74 8.86 -6.32
N MET A 62 9.55 8.95 -5.73
CA MET A 62 9.19 9.94 -4.70
C MET A 62 9.13 9.32 -3.30
N LEU A 63 10.27 9.30 -2.62
CA LEU A 63 10.41 8.74 -1.28
C LEU A 63 9.99 9.71 -0.17
N LYS A 64 9.70 9.18 1.03
CA LYS A 64 9.26 10.02 2.15
C LYS A 64 10.42 10.81 2.76
N VAL A 65 10.13 12.06 3.14
CA VAL A 65 11.10 12.96 3.78
C VAL A 65 10.81 13.04 5.28
N ASN A 66 9.67 13.61 5.67
CA ASN A 66 9.35 13.90 7.08
C ASN A 66 8.19 13.04 7.61
N ASP A 67 7.08 13.01 6.90
CA ASP A 67 5.88 12.25 7.28
C ASP A 67 5.70 10.97 6.42
N ASN A 68 4.68 10.18 6.75
CA ASN A 68 4.29 9.00 5.97
C ASN A 68 3.13 9.31 5.00
N GLU A 69 2.59 10.52 5.02
CA GLU A 69 1.48 10.89 4.15
C GLU A 69 1.98 11.02 2.71
N LYS A 70 1.20 10.50 1.78
CA LYS A 70 1.56 10.52 0.36
C LYS A 70 0.98 11.70 -0.40
N GLU A 71 0.06 12.44 0.22
CA GLU A 71 -0.69 13.51 -0.43
C GLU A 71 0.20 14.64 -0.94
N THR A 72 1.15 15.10 -0.12
CA THR A 72 2.09 16.14 -0.53
C THR A 72 2.91 15.77 -1.77
N ARG A 73 3.19 14.48 -1.98
CA ARG A 73 3.89 13.97 -3.17
C ARG A 73 2.96 13.84 -4.36
N ARG A 74 1.70 13.42 -4.17
CA ARG A 74 0.67 13.45 -5.23
C ARG A 74 0.41 14.87 -5.72
N GLN A 75 0.33 15.84 -4.82
CA GLN A 75 0.15 17.26 -5.17
C GLN A 75 1.32 17.83 -5.98
N LYS A 76 2.56 17.38 -5.74
CA LYS A 76 3.70 17.75 -6.58
C LYS A 76 3.55 17.25 -8.02
N VAL A 77 3.11 16.01 -8.21
CA VAL A 77 2.82 15.46 -9.55
C VAL A 77 1.74 16.29 -10.24
N LEU A 78 0.67 16.68 -9.55
CA LEU A 78 -0.38 17.54 -10.11
C LEU A 78 0.15 18.95 -10.45
N ALA A 79 0.99 19.53 -9.60
CA ALA A 79 1.58 20.86 -9.81
C ALA A 79 2.55 20.90 -11.01
N GLU A 80 3.16 19.76 -11.37
CA GLU A 80 3.95 19.62 -12.59
C GLU A 80 3.09 19.52 -13.88
N GLY A 81 1.76 19.55 -13.74
CA GLY A 81 0.82 19.56 -14.87
C GLY A 81 0.31 18.18 -15.28
N TYR A 82 0.63 17.13 -14.52
CA TYR A 82 0.09 15.80 -14.77
C TYR A 82 -1.34 15.66 -14.25
N ASN A 83 -2.12 14.82 -14.92
CA ASN A 83 -3.38 14.31 -14.39
C ASN A 83 -3.18 12.87 -13.91
N ILE A 84 -3.34 12.64 -12.60
CA ILE A 84 -3.26 11.29 -12.04
C ILE A 84 -4.54 10.54 -12.41
N VAL A 85 -4.43 9.52 -13.27
CA VAL A 85 -5.59 8.72 -13.73
C VAL A 85 -5.82 7.46 -12.90
N LEU A 86 -4.76 6.86 -12.36
CA LEU A 86 -4.79 5.64 -11.56
C LEU A 86 -3.84 5.75 -10.38
N LEU A 87 -4.21 5.10 -9.27
CA LEU A 87 -3.37 4.93 -8.08
C LEU A 87 -3.34 3.45 -7.72
N PHE A 88 -2.14 2.92 -7.50
CA PHE A 88 -1.92 1.52 -7.12
C PHE A 88 -1.34 1.47 -5.71
N GLY A 89 -1.87 0.58 -4.87
CA GLY A 89 -1.44 0.50 -3.48
C GLY A 89 -2.02 -0.69 -2.73
N ASP A 90 -1.34 -1.06 -1.66
CA ASP A 90 -1.78 -2.11 -0.73
C ASP A 90 -2.33 -1.54 0.58
N ASN A 91 -2.20 -0.22 0.78
CA ASN A 91 -2.73 0.50 1.92
C ASN A 91 -3.67 1.61 1.45
N LEU A 92 -4.80 1.83 2.14
CA LEU A 92 -5.79 2.83 1.73
C LEU A 92 -5.21 4.27 1.65
N SER A 93 -4.22 4.61 2.48
CA SER A 93 -3.55 5.92 2.40
C SER A 93 -2.71 6.14 1.13
N ASP A 94 -2.51 5.08 0.34
CA ASP A 94 -1.94 5.19 -1.01
C ASP A 94 -2.87 5.95 -1.97
N PHE A 95 -4.18 5.96 -1.68
CA PHE A 95 -5.22 6.48 -2.58
C PHE A 95 -5.68 7.90 -2.24
N SER A 96 -5.87 8.20 -0.95
CA SER A 96 -6.37 9.50 -0.47
C SER A 96 -5.87 9.78 0.95
N SER A 97 -5.70 11.06 1.30
CA SER A 97 -5.48 11.49 2.68
C SER A 97 -6.69 11.23 3.59
N ASP A 98 -7.88 11.04 3.03
CA ASP A 98 -9.08 10.68 3.80
C ASP A 98 -8.93 9.36 4.57
N PHE A 99 -7.95 8.54 4.20
CA PHE A 99 -7.65 7.26 4.84
C PHE A 99 -6.55 7.33 5.90
N GLU A 100 -6.01 8.52 6.20
CA GLU A 100 -5.09 8.77 7.32
C GLU A 100 -5.87 8.80 8.66
N ILE A 101 -6.55 7.69 8.94
CA ILE A 101 -7.45 7.48 10.08
C ILE A 101 -6.88 6.35 10.96
N SER A 102 -6.79 6.60 12.27
CA SER A 102 -6.24 5.64 13.25
C SER A 102 -7.24 4.59 13.76
N ASP A 103 -8.53 4.77 13.47
CA ASP A 103 -9.58 3.78 13.74
C ASP A 103 -9.95 2.99 12.47
N ASN A 104 -9.93 1.66 12.56
CA ASN A 104 -10.25 0.80 11.41
C ASN A 104 -11.74 0.80 11.06
N ILE A 105 -12.64 1.05 12.02
CA ILE A 105 -14.09 1.13 11.70
C ILE A 105 -14.33 2.36 10.83
N ALA A 106 -13.91 3.54 11.27
CA ALA A 106 -14.01 4.76 10.47
C ALA A 106 -13.27 4.65 9.13
N ARG A 107 -12.10 4.00 9.10
CA ARG A 107 -11.35 3.76 7.85
C ARG A 107 -12.10 2.86 6.87
N ASN A 108 -12.85 1.86 7.38
CA ASN A 108 -13.71 1.01 6.56
C ASN A 108 -14.95 1.79 6.06
N ASP A 109 -15.57 2.61 6.89
CA ASP A 109 -16.71 3.45 6.50
C ASP A 109 -16.33 4.44 5.39
N THR A 110 -15.15 5.04 5.49
CA THR A 110 -14.59 5.87 4.41
C THR A 110 -14.41 5.04 3.13
N ALA A 111 -13.92 3.81 3.21
CA ALA A 111 -13.74 2.96 2.03
C ALA A 111 -15.09 2.59 1.38
N ILE A 112 -16.11 2.31 2.19
CA ILE A 112 -17.47 2.02 1.72
C ILE A 112 -18.06 3.25 1.02
N SER A 113 -17.92 4.44 1.61
CA SER A 113 -18.42 5.68 1.01
C SER A 113 -17.73 6.04 -0.32
N GLN A 114 -16.48 5.59 -0.50
CA GLN A 114 -15.71 5.76 -1.74
C GLN A 114 -15.71 4.50 -2.63
N SER A 115 -16.60 3.53 -2.40
CA SER A 115 -16.63 2.23 -3.09
C SER A 115 -16.53 2.31 -4.62
N ALA A 116 -17.16 3.31 -5.24
CA ALA A 116 -17.13 3.53 -6.69
C ALA A 116 -15.73 3.84 -7.26
N GLN A 117 -14.76 4.23 -6.44
CA GLN A 117 -13.39 4.50 -6.88
C GLN A 117 -12.56 3.21 -7.03
N PHE A 118 -12.88 2.16 -6.28
CA PHE A 118 -12.11 0.92 -6.24
C PHE A 118 -12.32 0.11 -7.52
N GLY A 119 -11.21 -0.35 -8.12
CA GLY A 119 -11.21 -1.01 -9.43
C GLY A 119 -11.34 -0.06 -10.62
N HIS A 120 -11.54 1.24 -10.39
CA HIS A 120 -11.59 2.27 -11.42
C HIS A 120 -10.41 3.24 -11.33
N ARG A 121 -10.32 3.99 -10.22
CA ARG A 121 -9.22 4.93 -9.92
C ARG A 121 -8.23 4.34 -8.91
N TYR A 122 -8.75 3.61 -7.92
CA TYR A 122 -7.96 2.98 -6.86
C TYR A 122 -7.82 1.49 -7.17
N ILE A 123 -6.60 1.08 -7.52
CA ILE A 123 -6.29 -0.31 -7.83
C ILE A 123 -5.59 -0.92 -6.62
N VAL A 124 -6.33 -1.76 -5.90
CA VAL A 124 -5.88 -2.37 -4.64
C VAL A 124 -5.06 -3.62 -4.91
N LEU A 125 -3.92 -3.71 -4.24
CA LEU A 125 -3.09 -4.91 -4.16
C LEU A 125 -3.26 -5.54 -2.77
N PRO A 126 -3.45 -6.86 -2.66
CA PRO A 126 -3.68 -7.49 -1.37
C PRO A 126 -2.37 -7.58 -0.55
N ASN A 127 -2.38 -7.02 0.66
CA ASN A 127 -1.32 -7.22 1.66
C ASN A 127 -1.94 -7.59 3.03
N PRO A 128 -2.06 -8.88 3.33
CA PRO A 128 -2.55 -9.36 4.63
C PRO A 128 -1.45 -9.39 5.70
N GLY A 129 -0.21 -9.03 5.38
CA GLY A 129 0.92 -9.13 6.32
C GLY A 129 1.08 -7.92 7.22
N TYR A 130 0.95 -6.71 6.67
CA TYR A 130 1.14 -5.47 7.42
C TYR A 130 0.46 -4.27 6.76
N GLY A 131 0.35 -3.17 7.50
CA GLY A 131 -0.17 -1.90 7.00
C GLY A 131 -0.78 -1.07 8.12
N ALA A 132 -1.37 0.08 7.76
CA ALA A 132 -2.08 0.93 8.72
C ALA A 132 -3.16 0.13 9.48
N TRP A 133 -3.84 -0.79 8.80
CA TRP A 133 -4.85 -1.66 9.43
C TRP A 133 -4.29 -2.48 10.60
N THR A 134 -3.13 -3.13 10.45
CA THR A 134 -2.47 -3.83 11.58
C THR A 134 -1.98 -2.88 12.67
N GLN A 135 -1.53 -1.68 12.31
CA GLN A 135 -1.05 -0.67 13.26
C GLN A 135 -2.19 -0.15 14.14
N ASN A 136 -3.34 0.16 13.53
CA ASN A 136 -4.55 0.61 14.20
C ASN A 136 -5.13 -0.46 15.14
N LEU A 137 -4.90 -1.74 14.87
CA LEU A 137 -5.23 -2.84 15.78
C LEU A 137 -4.26 -2.97 16.97
N GLY A 138 -3.20 -2.17 17.03
CA GLY A 138 -2.19 -2.24 18.09
C GLY A 138 -1.22 -3.42 17.95
N LEU A 139 -1.20 -4.13 16.81
CA LEU A 139 -0.41 -5.35 16.63
C LEU A 139 1.12 -5.10 16.63
N TYR A 140 1.60 -3.87 16.63
CA TYR A 140 3.04 -3.55 16.81
C TYR A 140 3.37 -2.94 18.18
N ASN A 141 2.40 -2.87 19.08
CA ASN A 141 2.64 -2.36 20.43
C ASN A 141 3.39 -3.42 21.25
N ALA A 142 4.67 -3.16 21.54
CA ALA A 142 5.53 -4.07 22.30
C ALA A 142 5.06 -4.29 23.75
N GLY A 143 4.16 -3.45 24.28
CA GLY A 143 3.54 -3.62 25.58
C GLY A 143 2.36 -4.59 25.60
N LEU A 144 1.91 -5.10 24.45
CA LEU A 144 0.76 -6.01 24.34
C LEU A 144 1.20 -7.43 23.95
N ASN A 145 0.47 -8.43 24.45
CA ASN A 145 0.56 -9.79 23.92
C ASN A 145 -0.21 -9.85 22.59
N GLN A 146 0.53 -9.97 21.48
CA GLN A 146 -0.03 -9.93 20.13
C GLN A 146 -1.01 -11.08 19.84
N ASP A 147 -0.74 -12.30 20.35
CA ASP A 147 -1.63 -13.46 20.14
C ASP A 147 -2.97 -13.25 20.87
N SER A 148 -2.92 -12.80 22.12
CA SER A 148 -4.13 -12.49 22.89
C SER A 148 -4.94 -11.36 22.25
N LEU A 149 -4.26 -10.31 21.77
CA LEU A 149 -4.90 -9.21 21.05
C LEU A 149 -5.56 -9.70 19.76
N ALA A 150 -4.84 -10.44 18.92
CA ALA A 150 -5.38 -11.01 17.69
C ALA A 150 -6.63 -11.87 17.96
N ARG A 151 -6.60 -12.72 19.00
CA ARG A 151 -7.78 -13.53 19.39
C ARG A 151 -8.98 -12.69 19.78
N SER A 152 -8.77 -11.59 20.50
CA SER A 152 -9.87 -10.70 20.89
C SER A 152 -10.52 -9.95 19.72
N LEU A 153 -9.79 -9.80 18.61
CA LEU A 153 -10.24 -9.10 17.41
C LEU A 153 -10.97 -10.00 16.40
N MET A 154 -10.93 -11.32 16.59
CA MET A 154 -11.62 -12.26 15.70
C MET A 154 -13.11 -12.33 16.03
N SER A 155 -13.95 -12.21 15.01
CA SER A 155 -15.36 -12.57 15.11
C SER A 155 -15.52 -14.07 14.84
N GLY A 156 -15.87 -14.83 15.88
CA GLY A 156 -16.22 -16.25 15.78
C GLY A 156 -17.69 -16.47 15.48
N PHE A 157 -18.05 -17.71 15.15
CA PHE A 157 -19.43 -18.19 15.15
C PHE A 157 -19.53 -19.38 16.09
N GLU A 158 -20.65 -19.51 16.80
CA GLU A 158 -20.95 -20.70 17.57
C GLU A 158 -21.47 -21.79 16.63
N CYS A 159 -20.89 -22.98 16.70
CA CYS A 159 -21.46 -24.15 16.03
C CYS A 159 -22.62 -24.68 16.87
N ASP A 160 -23.84 -24.58 16.35
CA ASP A 160 -25.00 -25.26 16.96
C ASP A 160 -24.81 -26.78 16.86
N GLU A 161 -24.53 -27.41 18.00
CA GLU A 161 -24.31 -28.85 18.07
C GLU A 161 -25.59 -29.68 17.88
N SER A 162 -26.77 -29.05 17.87
CA SER A 162 -28.05 -29.74 17.62
C SER A 162 -28.19 -30.26 16.18
N VAL A 163 -27.39 -29.73 15.24
CA VAL A 163 -27.37 -30.16 13.82
C VAL A 163 -26.48 -31.42 13.61
N LYS A 164 -25.76 -31.89 14.64
CA LYS A 164 -24.88 -33.08 14.53
C LYS A 164 -25.61 -34.43 14.69
N SER A 165 -26.93 -34.47 14.85
CA SER A 165 -27.66 -35.72 15.18
C SER A 165 -28.31 -36.49 14.01
N ASP A 166 -28.17 -36.04 12.76
CA ASP A 166 -28.72 -36.77 11.60
C ASP A 166 -27.63 -37.39 10.70
N LYS A 167 -26.81 -38.33 11.25
CA LYS A 167 -26.08 -39.33 10.46
C LYS A 167 -25.88 -40.64 11.22
#